data_AF-A0A4D8QF65-F1
#
_entry.id   AF-A0A4D8QF65-F1
#
_cell.length_a   1.000
_cell.length_b   1.000
_cell.length_c   1.000
_cell.angle_alpha   90.00
_cell.angle_beta   90.00
_cell.angle_gamma   90.00
#
_symmetry.space_group_name_H-M   'P 1'
#
loop_
_entity.id
_entity.type
_entity.pdbx_description
1 polymer ?
#
loop_
_entity_poly.entity_id
_entity_poly.type
_entity_poly.pdbx_seq_one_letter_code
_entity_poly.pdbx_strand_id
1 'polypeptide(L)'
;MSVTAESAISFVLATINAPRHQRITPADLLACLHADQPDSRWRPHIEALLDECSHESVHDLVLANVTTFEALERALDVWGQDGARTAPWIREMAWLTRESDRLRSAGC
;
A
#
# COMPACT_ATOMS: atom_id res chain seq x y z
N MET A 1 15.78 3.25 14.30
CA MET A 1 15.28 4.59 13.90
C MET A 1 13.79 4.44 13.62
N SER A 2 12.92 5.28 14.15
CA SER A 2 11.49 5.22 13.83
C SER A 2 11.26 5.76 12.42
N VAL A 3 10.61 4.97 11.57
CA VAL A 3 10.15 5.43 10.26
C VAL A 3 9.04 6.47 10.47
N THR A 4 9.11 7.59 9.72
CA THR A 4 8.07 8.62 9.73
C THR A 4 7.18 8.48 8.50
N ALA A 5 5.93 8.95 8.59
CA ALA A 5 5.01 8.99 7.45
C ALA A 5 5.60 9.77 6.26
N GLU A 6 6.20 10.93 6.52
CA GLU A 6 6.83 11.75 5.48
C GLU A 6 7.97 11.01 4.78
N SER A 7 8.88 10.38 5.53
CA SER A 7 10.00 9.64 4.95
C SER A 7 9.55 8.41 4.16
N ALA A 8 8.58 7.65 4.68
CA ALA A 8 8.06 6.46 4.01
C ALA A 8 7.36 6.81 2.70
N ILE A 9 6.48 7.82 2.72
CA ILE A 9 5.80 8.31 1.53
C ILE A 9 6.80 8.87 0.53
N SER A 10 7.74 9.72 0.96
CA SER A 10 8.71 10.32 0.05
C SER A 10 9.58 9.27 -0.65
N PHE A 11 9.97 8.21 0.06
CA PHE A 11 10.76 7.13 -0.51
C PHE A 11 10.01 6.40 -1.62
N VAL A 12 8.77 5.99 -1.35
CA VAL A 12 7.91 5.31 -2.33
C VAL A 12 7.60 6.22 -3.52
N LEU A 13 7.27 7.49 -3.26
CA LEU A 13 7.00 8.47 -4.32
C LEU A 13 8.19 8.69 -5.24
N ALA A 14 9.43 8.62 -4.74
CA ALA A 14 10.62 8.72 -5.57
C ALA A 14 10.68 7.57 -6.60
N THR A 15 10.38 6.35 -6.17
CA THR A 15 10.34 5.16 -7.03
C THR A 15 9.20 5.24 -8.04
N ILE A 16 7.96 5.40 -7.56
CA ILE A 16 6.79 5.33 -8.44
C ILE A 16 6.63 6.56 -9.34
N ASN A 17 7.29 7.69 -9.07
CA ASN A 17 7.30 8.84 -9.96
C ASN A 17 8.50 8.88 -10.92
N ALA A 18 9.55 8.08 -10.72
CA ALA A 18 10.80 8.19 -11.48
C ALA A 18 10.60 8.12 -13.02
N PRO A 19 9.80 7.19 -13.58
CA PRO A 19 9.64 7.09 -15.03
C PRO A 19 8.46 7.91 -15.60
N ARG A 20 7.79 8.77 -14.80
CA ARG A 20 6.46 9.31 -15.16
C ARG A 20 6.46 10.83 -15.36
N HIS A 21 5.83 11.27 -16.46
CA HIS A 21 5.64 12.69 -16.75
C HIS A 21 4.66 13.36 -15.78
N GLN A 22 3.55 12.69 -15.47
CA GLN A 22 2.62 13.12 -14.45
C GLN A 22 3.01 12.49 -13.11
N ARG A 23 3.34 13.34 -12.14
CA ARG A 23 3.68 12.90 -10.79
C ARG A 23 2.43 12.75 -9.94
N ILE A 24 2.37 11.68 -9.15
CA ILE A 24 1.38 11.49 -8.09
C ILE A 24 1.88 12.19 -6.82
N THR A 25 0.98 12.89 -6.13
CA THR A 25 1.29 13.54 -4.84
C THR A 25 1.03 12.57 -3.67
N PRO A 26 1.52 12.88 -2.45
CA PRO A 26 1.13 12.12 -1.25
C PRO A 26 -0.39 11.96 -1.09
N ALA A 27 -1.14 13.03 -1.34
CA ALA A 27 -2.60 13.03 -1.19
C ALA A 27 -3.26 12.17 -2.26
N ASP A 28 -2.79 12.24 -3.51
CA ASP A 28 -3.30 11.39 -4.59
C ASP A 28 -3.02 9.91 -4.33
N LEU A 29 -1.82 9.58 -3.80
CA LEU A 29 -1.47 8.21 -3.45
C LEU A 29 -2.41 7.65 -2.37
N LEU A 30 -2.63 8.42 -1.29
CA LEU A 30 -3.58 8.03 -0.25
C LEU A 30 -4.99 7.85 -0.79
N ALA A 31 -5.46 8.78 -1.64
CA ALA A 31 -6.75 8.66 -2.28
C ALA A 31 -6.85 7.37 -3.11
N CYS A 32 -5.79 7.00 -3.83
CA CYS A 32 -5.77 5.77 -4.63
C CYS A 32 -5.78 4.50 -3.78
N LEU A 33 -5.10 4.49 -2.64
CA LEU A 33 -5.07 3.34 -1.72
C LEU A 33 -6.41 3.09 -1.01
N HIS A 34 -7.22 4.14 -0.86
CA HIS A 34 -8.50 4.07 -0.15
C HIS A 34 -9.73 4.23 -1.06
N ALA A 35 -9.53 4.33 -2.38
CA ALA A 35 -10.63 4.49 -3.32
C ALA A 35 -11.43 3.20 -3.48
N ASP A 36 -12.76 3.34 -3.56
CA ASP A 36 -13.64 2.24 -3.99
C ASP A 36 -13.68 2.09 -5.53
N GLN A 37 -13.29 3.15 -6.26
CA GLN A 37 -13.25 3.16 -7.72
C GLN A 37 -11.89 3.70 -8.20
N PRO A 38 -11.16 2.96 -9.06
CA PRO A 38 -9.84 3.36 -9.49
C PRO A 38 -9.94 4.49 -10.53
N ASP A 39 -9.21 5.57 -10.30
CA ASP A 39 -8.96 6.58 -11.33
C ASP A 39 -7.84 6.08 -12.24
N SER A 40 -8.20 5.71 -13.49
CA SER A 40 -7.28 5.07 -14.43
C SER A 40 -6.01 5.87 -14.71
N ARG A 41 -6.00 7.19 -14.48
CA ARG A 41 -4.79 8.02 -14.69
C ARG A 41 -3.64 7.65 -13.74
N TRP A 42 -3.97 7.08 -12.58
CA TRP A 42 -2.99 6.71 -11.55
C TRP A 42 -2.62 5.23 -11.55
N ARG A 43 -3.24 4.43 -12.42
CA ARG A 43 -2.97 2.99 -12.55
C ARG A 43 -1.47 2.67 -12.66
N PRO A 44 -0.68 3.36 -13.52
CA PRO A 44 0.73 3.06 -13.61
C PRO A 44 1.47 3.26 -12.27
N HIS A 45 1.10 4.27 -11.47
CA HIS A 45 1.75 4.53 -10.18
C HIS A 45 1.43 3.45 -9.16
N ILE A 46 0.19 2.95 -9.15
CA ILE A 46 -0.25 1.88 -8.24
C ILE A 46 0.34 0.53 -8.64
N GLU A 47 0.44 0.24 -9.95
CA GLU A 47 1.18 -0.91 -10.45
C GLU A 47 2.64 -0.88 -9.99
N ALA A 48 3.34 0.26 -10.14
CA ALA A 48 4.72 0.38 -9.67
C ALA A 48 4.84 0.26 -8.15
N LEU A 49 3.88 0.79 -7.38
CA LEU A 49 3.88 0.61 -5.93
C LEU A 49 3.83 -0.87 -5.54
N LEU A 50 2.97 -1.64 -6.20
CA LEU A 50 2.68 -3.03 -5.81
C LEU A 50 3.64 -4.03 -6.46
N ASP A 51 4.27 -3.68 -7.57
CA ASP A 51 5.15 -4.57 -8.32
C ASP A 51 6.63 -4.17 -8.25
N GLU A 52 6.96 -2.88 -8.22
CA GLU A 52 8.33 -2.38 -8.26
C GLU A 52 8.90 -2.03 -6.87
N CYS A 53 8.08 -1.57 -5.92
CA CYS A 53 8.55 -1.32 -4.55
C CYS A 53 8.81 -2.62 -3.77
N SER A 54 9.79 -2.59 -2.86
CA SER A 54 10.11 -3.75 -2.00
C SER A 54 9.04 -3.95 -0.92
N HIS A 55 8.92 -5.18 -0.39
CA HIS A 55 8.08 -5.46 0.77
C HIS A 55 8.40 -4.53 1.95
N GLU A 56 9.68 -4.27 2.19
CA GLU A 56 10.14 -3.36 3.25
C GLU A 56 9.57 -1.95 3.06
N SER A 57 9.61 -1.41 1.83
CA SER A 57 9.08 -0.06 1.54
C SER A 57 7.57 0.03 1.74
N VAL A 58 6.84 -1.01 1.36
CA VAL A 58 5.39 -1.08 1.55
C VAL A 58 5.05 -1.28 3.04
N HIS A 59 5.85 -2.08 3.76
CA HIS A 59 5.70 -2.28 5.20
C HIS A 59 5.95 -0.99 5.97
N ASP A 60 6.94 -0.20 5.57
CA ASP A 60 7.25 1.10 6.17
C ASP A 60 6.05 2.06 6.08
N LEU A 61 5.24 2.01 5.01
CA LEU A 61 3.99 2.78 4.94
C LEU A 61 3.02 2.35 6.04
N VAL A 62 2.92 1.05 6.32
CA VAL A 62 2.05 0.52 7.37
C VAL A 62 2.57 0.88 8.76
N LEU A 63 3.87 0.69 9.02
CA LEU A 63 4.51 1.03 10.30
C LEU A 63 4.42 2.54 10.60
N ALA A 64 4.44 3.36 9.55
CA ALA A 64 4.26 4.80 9.65
C ALA A 64 2.80 5.25 9.84
N ASN A 65 1.83 4.33 9.90
CA ASN A 65 0.39 4.59 9.90
C ASN A 65 -0.10 5.41 8.68
N VAL A 66 0.55 5.27 7.52
CA VAL A 66 0.10 5.89 6.27
C VAL A 66 -1.06 5.10 5.67
N THR A 67 -1.03 3.78 5.81
CA THR A 67 -2.07 2.85 5.35
C THR A 67 -2.07 1.61 6.25
N THR A 68 -2.91 0.62 5.96
CA THR A 68 -2.94 -0.68 6.63
C THR A 68 -2.82 -1.82 5.62
N PHE A 69 -2.51 -3.03 6.11
CA PHE A 69 -2.47 -4.21 5.23
C PHE A 69 -3.85 -4.53 4.62
N GLU A 70 -4.95 -4.28 5.33
CA GLU A 70 -6.31 -4.45 4.81
C GLU A 70 -6.65 -3.43 3.73
N ALA A 71 -6.18 -2.19 3.88
CA ALA A 71 -6.34 -1.17 2.85
C ALA A 71 -5.51 -1.51 1.59
N LEU A 72 -4.28 -1.99 1.77
CA LEU A 72 -3.45 -2.48 0.67
C LEU A 72 -4.05 -3.71 -0.01
N GLU A 73 -4.58 -4.67 0.74
CA GLU A 73 -5.29 -5.84 0.22
C GLU A 73 -6.50 -5.41 -0.62
N ARG A 74 -7.31 -4.48 -0.11
CA ARG A 74 -8.42 -3.89 -0.86
C ARG A 74 -7.93 -3.18 -2.13
N ALA A 75 -6.82 -2.46 -2.06
CA ALA A 75 -6.24 -1.81 -3.22
C ALA A 75 -5.81 -2.83 -4.28
N LEU A 76 -5.28 -4.00 -3.91
CA LEU A 76 -5.02 -5.07 -4.88
C LEU A 76 -6.28 -5.43 -5.66
N ASP A 77 -7.41 -5.61 -4.97
CA ASP A 77 -8.67 -6.01 -5.60
C ASP A 77 -9.25 -4.88 -6.46
N VAL A 78 -9.31 -3.64 -5.94
CA VAL A 78 -9.85 -2.47 -6.65
C VAL A 78 -9.05 -2.16 -7.92
N TRP A 79 -7.72 -2.29 -7.85
CA TRP A 79 -6.84 -2.00 -8.98
C TRP A 79 -6.60 -3.23 -9.88
N GLY A 80 -7.11 -4.42 -9.51
CA GLY A 80 -6.94 -5.66 -10.26
C GLY A 80 -5.48 -6.13 -10.32
N GLN A 81 -4.76 -6.04 -9.20
CA GLN A 81 -3.32 -6.27 -9.08
C GLN A 81 -2.98 -7.62 -8.41
N ASP A 82 -3.79 -8.64 -8.66
CA ASP A 82 -3.58 -10.00 -8.13
C ASP A 82 -2.20 -10.60 -8.44
N GLY A 83 -1.63 -10.21 -9.58
CA GLY A 83 -0.33 -10.70 -10.05
C GLY A 83 0.87 -9.88 -9.59
N ALA A 84 0.66 -8.80 -8.84
CA ALA A 84 1.76 -7.95 -8.40
C ALA A 84 2.69 -8.68 -7.44
N ARG A 85 3.99 -8.41 -7.52
CA ARG A 85 5.02 -9.07 -6.71
C ARG A 85 4.73 -9.06 -5.21
N THR A 86 4.16 -7.97 -4.69
CA THR A 86 3.84 -7.84 -3.26
C THR A 86 2.49 -8.44 -2.86
N ALA A 87 1.65 -8.84 -3.82
CA ALA A 87 0.27 -9.27 -3.57
C ALA A 87 0.14 -10.47 -2.62
N PRO A 88 0.90 -11.58 -2.77
CA PRO A 88 0.79 -12.72 -1.86
C PRO A 88 1.14 -12.34 -0.42
N TRP A 89 2.19 -11.53 -0.25
CA TRP A 89 2.65 -11.07 1.06
C TRP A 89 1.64 -10.10 1.71
N ILE A 90 1.09 -9.13 0.97
CA ILE A 90 0.06 -8.21 1.48
C ILE A 90 -1.15 -8.99 2.00
N ARG A 91 -1.63 -9.98 1.25
CA ARG A 91 -2.77 -10.83 1.64
C ARG A 91 -2.50 -11.65 2.89
N GLU A 92 -1.31 -12.24 2.99
CA GLU A 92 -0.88 -12.96 4.19
C GLU A 92 -0.86 -12.03 5.41
N MET A 93 -0.27 -10.85 5.28
CA MET A 93 -0.20 -9.87 6.37
C MET A 93 -1.58 -9.35 6.78
N ALA A 94 -2.48 -9.08 5.82
CA ALA A 94 -3.85 -8.68 6.10
C ALA A 94 -4.64 -9.78 6.83
N TRP A 95 -4.45 -11.04 6.45
CA TRP A 95 -5.03 -12.18 7.15
C TRP A 95 -4.49 -12.31 8.59
N LEU A 96 -3.18 -12.21 8.78
CA LEU A 96 -2.54 -12.26 10.10
C LEU A 96 -3.03 -11.15 11.02
N THR A 97 -3.21 -9.93 10.52
CA THR A 97 -3.74 -8.81 11.31
C THR A 97 -5.16 -9.09 11.78
N ARG A 98 -6.05 -9.51 10.87
CA ARG A 98 -7.43 -9.89 11.22
C ARG A 98 -7.49 -11.03 12.24
N GLU A 99 -6.62 -12.03 12.09
CA GLU A 99 -6.57 -13.15 13.03
C GLU A 99 -6.07 -12.70 14.40
N SER A 100 -5.04 -11.86 14.45
CA SER A 100 -4.55 -11.27 15.69
C SER A 100 -5.63 -10.47 16.42
N ASP A 101 -6.39 -9.65 15.70
CA ASP A 101 -7.47 -8.84 16.28
C ASP A 101 -8.64 -9.69 16.77
N ARG A 102 -8.97 -10.79 16.07
CA ARG A 102 -9.95 -11.76 16.55
C ARG A 102 -9.52 -12.39 17.87
N LEU A 103 -8.28 -12.85 17.96
CA LEU A 103 -7.74 -13.47 19.18
C LEU A 103 -7.72 -12.49 20.36
N ARG A 104 -7.39 -11.22 20.11
CA ARG A 104 -7.48 -10.15 21.12
C ARG A 104 -8.90 -9.91 21.59
N SER A 105 -9.88 -9.97 20.69
CA SER A 105 -11.29 -9.72 20.98
C SER A 105 -11.99 -10.88 21.71
N ALA A 106 -11.51 -12.12 21.51
CA ALA A 106 -12.05 -13.32 22.16
C ALA A 106 -11.49 -13.59 23.56
N GLY A 107 -10.42 -12.89 23.96
CA GLY A 107 -9.76 -13.03 25.26
C GLY A 107 -10.30 -12.12 26.37
N CYS A 108 -11.44 -11.46 26.18
CA CYS A 108 -12.15 -10.64 27.18
C CYS A 108 -13.44 -11.34 27.65
#